data_AF-Q8W4W1-F1
#
_entry.id   AF-Q8W4W1-F1
#
_cell.length_a   1.000
_cell.length_b   1.000
_cell.length_c   1.000
_cell.angle_alpha   90.00
_cell.angle_beta   90.00
_cell.angle_gamma   90.00
#
_symmetry.space_group_name_H-M   'P 1'
#
loop_
_entity.id
_entity.type
_entity.pdbx_description
1 polymer ?
#
loop_
_entity_poly.entity_id
_entity_poly.type
_entity_poly.pdbx_seq_one_letter_code
_entity_poly.pdbx_strand_id
1 'polypeptide(L)' 'ENFLLLNKDEKAPLKAADLGLSVFFKQGEVFKDIVGSAYYIAPEVVKRRYGAEADIWSA' A
#
# COMPACT_ATOMS: atom_id res chain seq x y z
N GLU A 1 -5.40 -8.22 -2.89
CA GLU A 1 -6.82 -8.20 -2.49
C GLU A 1 -7.45 -6.81 -2.54
N ASN A 2 -6.65 -5.74 -2.48
CA ASN A 2 -7.13 -4.37 -2.39
C ASN A 2 -7.38 -3.68 -3.76
N PHE A 3 -7.36 -4.44 -4.86
CA PHE A 3 -7.65 -3.94 -6.20
C PHE A 3 -8.89 -4.64 -6.76
N LEU A 4 -9.89 -3.84 -7.12
CA LEU A 4 -11.18 -4.30 -7.61
C LEU A 4 -11.41 -3.79 -9.03
N LEU A 5 -12.02 -4.61 -9.88
CA LEU A 5 -12.52 -4.15 -11.17
C LEU A 5 -13.89 -3.48 -10.98
N LEU A 6 -14.10 -2.34 -11.65
CA LEU A 6 -15.36 -1.60 -11.53
C LEU A 6 -16.59 -2.43 -11.97
N ASN A 7 -16.42 -3.30 -12.96
CA ASN A 7 -17.45 -4.16 -13.49
C ASN A 7 -16.84 -5.42 -14.14
N LYS A 8 -17.64 -6.20 -14.86
CA LYS A 8 -17.24 -7.47 -15.49
C LYS A 8 -16.66 -7.30 -16.90
N ASP A 9 -16.56 -6.08 -17.43
CA ASP A 9 -15.99 -5.86 -18.76
C ASP A 9 -14.49 -6.19 -18.75
N GLU A 10 -13.98 -6.74 -19.85
CA GLU A 10 -12.55 -7.09 -19.97
C GLU A 10 -11.62 -5.87 -19.81
N LYS A 11 -12.13 -4.67 -20.17
CA LYS A 11 -11.42 -3.39 -20.05
C LYS A 11 -11.89 -2.57 -18.85
N ALA A 12 -12.47 -3.22 -17.85
CA ALA A 12 -12.94 -2.54 -16.64
C ALA A 12 -11.80 -1.76 -15.96
N PRO A 13 -12.03 -0.51 -15.51
CA PRO A 13 -11.06 0.20 -14.70
C PRO A 13 -10.73 -0.55 -13.41
N LEU A 14 -9.44 -0.65 -13.08
CA LEU A 14 -8.94 -1.14 -11.80
C LEU A 14 -9.01 -0.03 -10.76
N LYS A 15 -9.54 -0.33 -9.58
CA LYS A 15 -9.70 0.62 -8.48
C LYS A 15 -9.04 0.07 -7.22
N ALA A 16 -8.25 0.90 -6.55
CA ALA A 16 -7.78 0.60 -5.20
C ALA A 16 -8.92 0.75 -4.19
N ALA A 17 -8.94 -0.13 -3.20
CA ALA A 17 -9.91 -0.18 -2.11
C ALA A 17 -9.20 -0.49 -0.79
N ASP A 18 -9.96 -0.46 0.31
CA ASP A 18 -9.47 -0.70 1.68
C ASP A 18 -8.29 0.20 2.10
N LEU A 19 -8.65 1.46 2.41
CA LEU A 19 -7.75 2.50 2.87
C LEU A 19 -7.62 2.54 4.40
N GLY A 20 -8.01 1.48 5.12
CA GLY A 20 -8.05 1.47 6.59
C GLY A 20 -6.69 1.64 7.28
N LEU A 21 -5.59 1.35 6.56
CA LEU A 21 -4.22 1.54 7.03
C LEU A 21 -3.50 2.73 6.38
N SER A 22 -4.18 3.47 5.50
CA SER A 22 -3.54 4.56 4.75
C SER A 22 -3.42 5.83 5.58
N VAL A 23 -2.37 6.61 5.28
CA VAL A 23 -2.05 7.86 5.98
C VAL A 23 -1.72 8.94 4.97
N PHE A 24 -2.03 10.20 5.31
CA PHE A 24 -1.43 11.33 4.62
C PHE A 24 0.03 11.45 5.06
N PHE A 25 0.93 11.69 4.12
CA PHE A 25 2.36 11.83 4.40
C PHE A 25 2.91 13.14 3.85
N LYS A 26 4.02 13.59 4.43
CA LYS A 26 4.87 14.64 3.85
C LYS A 26 6.14 14.01 3.29
N GLN A 27 6.69 14.61 2.24
CA GLN A 27 7.94 14.13 1.66
C GLN A 27 9.05 14.13 2.72
N GLY A 28 9.74 12.99 2.85
CA GLY A 28 10.78 12.77 3.85
C GLY A 28 10.29 12.33 5.24
N GLU A 29 8.98 12.16 5.43
CA GLU A 29 8.41 11.57 6.65
C GLU A 29 8.81 10.10 6.79
N VAL A 30 9.10 9.68 8.02
CA VAL A 30 9.53 8.32 8.34
C VAL A 30 8.55 7.67 9.30
N PHE A 31 7.95 6.57 8.85
CA PHE A 31 7.00 5.78 9.62
C PHE A 31 7.69 4.64 10.36
N LYS A 32 7.11 4.26 11.50
CA LYS A 32 7.65 3.24 12.42
C LYS A 32 6.69 2.10 12.72
N ASP A 33 5.42 2.24 12.35
CA ASP A 33 4.43 1.20 12.56
C ASP A 33 4.62 0.05 11.57
N ILE A 34 4.45 -1.18 12.04
CA ILE A 34 4.47 -2.37 11.19
C ILE A 34 3.04 -2.62 10.73
N VAL A 35 2.76 -2.30 9.47
CA VAL A 35 1.44 -2.43 8.86
C VAL A 35 1.57 -3.15 7.51
N GLY A 36 0.50 -3.84 7.08
CA GLY A 36 0.46 -4.57 5.82
C GLY A 36 0.36 -6.09 5.99
N SER A 37 0.01 -6.78 4.90
CA SER A 37 -0.11 -8.24 4.86
C SER A 37 1.24 -8.90 4.64
N ALA A 38 1.50 -10.01 5.33
CA ALA A 38 2.83 -10.66 5.41
C ALA A 38 3.52 -10.91 4.05
N TYR A 39 2.75 -11.18 2.99
CA TYR A 39 3.30 -11.44 1.66
C TYR A 39 3.71 -10.19 0.86
N TYR A 40 3.19 -9.02 1.24
CA TYR A 40 3.35 -7.76 0.49
C TYR A 40 4.11 -6.69 1.26
N ILE A 41 4.49 -6.98 2.51
CA ILE A 41 5.18 -6.03 3.38
C ILE A 41 6.62 -5.80 2.91
N ALA A 42 7.00 -4.54 2.74
CA ALA A 42 8.35 -4.16 2.37
C ALA A 42 9.35 -4.38 3.53
N PRO A 43 10.61 -4.75 3.27
CA PRO A 43 11.59 -5.02 4.31
C PRO A 43 11.88 -3.80 5.21
N GLU A 44 11.79 -2.58 4.68
CA GLU A 44 11.95 -1.33 5.42
C GLU A 44 10.79 -1.05 6.40
N VAL A 45 9.60 -1.59 6.14
CA VAL A 45 8.46 -1.54 7.08
C VAL A 45 8.76 -2.41 8.30
N VAL A 46 9.30 -3.61 8.08
CA VAL A 46 9.75 -4.50 9.19
C VAL A 46 10.88 -3.84 10.00
N LYS A 47 11.75 -3.05 9.34
CA LYS A 47 12.81 -2.26 9.98
C LYS A 47 12.29 -0.96 10.62
N ARG A 48 10.99 -0.66 10.54
CA ARG A 48 10.34 0.53 11.13
C ARG A 48 10.98 1.84 10.68
N ARG A 49 11.44 1.90 9.44
CA ARG A 49 12.09 3.08 8.86
C ARG A 49 11.80 3.15 7.37
N TYR A 50 10.59 3.59 7.04
CA TYR A 50 10.09 3.66 5.67
C TYR A 50 9.33 4.95 5.41
N GLY A 51 9.22 5.32 4.14
CA GLY A 51 8.35 6.38 3.63
C GLY A 51 7.30 5.81 2.68
N ALA A 52 6.67 6.67 1.88
CA ALA A 52 5.66 6.26 0.89
C ALA A 52 6.20 5.32 -0.20
N GLU A 53 7.52 5.21 -0.34
CA GLU A 53 8.17 4.29 -1.28
C GLU A 53 7.87 2.81 -0.96
N ALA A 54 7.49 2.49 0.28
CA ALA A 54 7.08 1.14 0.66
C ALA A 54 5.88 0.63 -0.17
N ASP A 55 5.01 1.52 -0.64
CA ASP A 55 3.87 1.14 -1.49
C ASP A 55 4.33 0.59 -2.85
N ILE A 56 5.49 1.04 -3.36
CA ILE A 56 6.08 0.57 -4.62
C ILE A 56 6.48 -0.90 -4.53
N TRP A 57 6.95 -1.35 -3.36
CA TRP A 57 7.31 -2.76 -3.14
C TRP A 57 6.08 -3.68 -3.23
N SER A 58 4.92 -3.19 -2.80
CA SER A 58 3.68 -3.96 -2.73
C SER A 58 2.89 -4.00 -4.05
N ALA A 59 3.31 -3.24 -5.06
CA ALA A 59 2.64 -3.07 -6.34
C ALA A 59 2.89 -4.20 -7.34
#